data_AF-A0A0F2R8F2-F1
#
_entry.id   AF-A0A0F2R8F2-F1
#
_cell.length_a   1.000
_cell.length_b   1.000
_cell.length_c   1.000
_cell.angle_alpha   90.00
_cell.angle_beta   90.00
_cell.angle_gamma   90.00
#
_symmetry.space_group_name_H-M   'P 1'
#
loop_
_entity.id
_entity.type
_entity.pdbx_description
1 polymer ?
#
loop_
_entity_poly.entity_id
_entity_poly.type
_entity_poly.pdbx_seq_one_letter_code
_entity_poly.pdbx_strand_id
1 'polypeptide(L)' 'MAKYQRMSGRIIIVQEERFRLLNDIGQGFLFSLSHSARITQQDLQRWHAADTPVTVHYQGEPNLASGIAHEIEPL' A
#
# COMPACT_ATOMS: atom_id res chain seq x y z
N MET A 1 -19.16 -7.13 -7.31
CA MET A 1 -18.79 -5.79 -6.83
C MET A 1 -17.49 -5.94 -6.06
N ALA A 2 -16.37 -5.46 -6.59
CA ALA A 2 -15.12 -5.54 -5.85
C ALA A 2 -15.16 -4.54 -4.69
N LYS A 3 -14.87 -5.02 -3.47
CA LYS A 3 -15.01 -4.22 -2.26
C LYS A 3 -13.72 -3.44 -2.02
N TYR A 4 -13.84 -2.12 -1.92
CA TYR A 4 -12.74 -1.27 -1.45
C TYR A 4 -12.49 -1.52 0.03
N GLN A 5 -11.23 -1.68 0.38
CA GLN A 5 -10.75 -1.92 1.73
C GLN A 5 -9.71 -0.87 2.09
N ARG A 6 -9.58 -0.58 3.38
CA ARG A 6 -8.62 0.37 3.93
C ARG A 6 -7.69 -0.37 4.88
N MET A 7 -6.39 -0.08 4.80
CA MET A 7 -5.38 -0.64 5.70
C MET A 7 -4.35 0.42 6.04
N SER A 8 -3.91 0.43 7.29
CA SER A 8 -2.82 1.28 7.74
C SER A 8 -1.60 0.45 8.09
N GLY A 9 -0.42 1.04 7.94
CA GLY A 9 0.85 0.38 8.21
C GLY A 9 2.04 1.18 7.71
N ARG A 10 3.19 0.53 7.61
CA ARG A 10 4.42 1.13 7.08
C ARG A 10 4.88 0.40 5.84
N ILE A 11 5.38 1.14 4.87
CA ILE A 11 5.98 0.54 3.68
C ILE A 11 7.34 -0.03 4.10
N ILE A 12 7.57 -1.32 3.84
CA ILE A 12 8.80 -2.03 4.20
C ILE A 12 9.64 -2.45 2.99
N ILE A 13 9.04 -2.47 1.80
CA ILE A 13 9.71 -2.75 0.53
C ILE A 13 9.01 -1.95 -0.58
N VAL A 14 9.78 -1.35 -1.49
CA VAL A 14 9.29 -0.78 -2.75
C VAL A 14 10.07 -1.39 -3.91
N GLN A 15 9.37 -1.96 -4.90
CA GLN A 15 9.92 -2.60 -6.09
C GLN A 15 9.05 -2.24 -7.29
N GLU A 16 9.58 -1.42 -8.21
CA GLU A 16 8.80 -0.91 -9.35
C GLU A 16 7.48 -0.26 -8.87
N GLU A 17 6.35 -0.69 -9.42
CA GLU A 17 5.01 -0.25 -9.02
C GLU A 17 4.40 -1.11 -7.90
N ARG A 18 5.20 -1.96 -7.24
CA ARG A 18 4.76 -2.82 -6.15
C ARG A 18 5.41 -2.43 -4.84
N PHE A 19 4.69 -2.60 -3.75
CA PHE A 19 5.21 -2.34 -2.42
C PHE A 19 4.65 -3.32 -1.39
N ARG A 20 5.42 -3.56 -0.34
CA ARG A 20 4.93 -4.29 0.83
C ARG A 20 4.59 -3.32 1.95
N LEU A 21 3.40 -3.47 2.50
CA LEU A 21 2.94 -2.78 3.69
C LEU A 21 2.99 -3.76 4.87
N LEU A 22 3.61 -3.37 5.97
CA LEU A 22 3.51 -4.06 7.25
C LEU A 22 2.46 -3.34 8.08
N ASN A 23 1.36 -4.03 8.41
CA ASN A 23 0.33 -3.46 9.29
C ASN A 23 0.77 -3.50 10.76
N ASP A 24 -0.03 -2.89 11.63
CA ASP A 24 0.29 -2.73 13.05
C ASP A 24 0.36 -4.05 13.83
N ILE A 25 -0.20 -5.14 13.28
CA ILE A 25 -0.13 -6.50 13.86
C ILE A 25 1.01 -7.33 13.25
N GLY A 26 1.89 -6.72 12.45
CA GLY A 26 3.07 -7.37 11.88
C GLY A 26 2.79 -8.25 10.67
N GLN A 27 1.60 -8.16 10.06
CA GLN A 27 1.28 -8.88 8.82
C GLN A 27 1.72 -8.05 7.60
N GLY A 28 2.44 -8.71 6.69
CA GLY A 28 2.89 -8.12 5.44
C GLY A 28 1.87 -8.31 4.31
N PHE A 29 1.52 -7.23 3.63
CA PHE A 29 0.63 -7.22 2.47
C PHE A 29 1.36 -6.71 1.24
N LEU A 30 1.15 -7.37 0.10
CA LEU A 30 1.73 -6.98 -1.18
C LEU A 30 0.72 -6.17 -2.00
N PHE A 31 1.05 -4.93 -2.30
CA PHE A 31 0.21 -4.07 -3.12
C PHE A 31 0.89 -3.78 -4.46
N SER A 32 0.07 -3.75 -5.52
CA SER A 32 0.43 -3.09 -6.79
C SER A 32 -0.22 -1.72 -6.80
N LEU A 33 0.53 -0.68 -7.13
CA LEU A 33 0.00 0.66 -7.32
C LEU A 33 -0.90 0.67 -8.55
N SER A 34 -2.09 1.24 -8.40
CA SER A 34 -2.99 1.45 -9.53
C SER A 34 -2.41 2.49 -10.47
N HIS A 35 -2.55 2.27 -11.77
CA HIS A 35 -2.21 3.26 -12.80
C HIS A 35 -2.98 4.58 -12.64
N SER A 36 -4.12 4.57 -11.93
CA SER A 36 -4.92 5.77 -11.64
C SER A 36 -4.55 6.43 -10.31
N ALA A 37 -3.58 5.91 -9.57
CA ALA A 37 -3.16 6.51 -8.31
C ALA A 37 -2.54 7.88 -8.55
N ARG A 38 -2.83 8.83 -7.67
CA ARG A 38 -2.30 10.21 -7.77
C ARG A 38 -0.87 10.35 -7.27
N ILE A 39 -0.28 9.25 -6.80
CA ILE A 39 1.06 9.22 -6.24
C ILE A 39 1.98 8.43 -7.15
N THR A 40 3.28 8.65 -6.99
CA THR A 40 4.32 8.03 -7.80
C THR A 40 5.10 6.99 -7.01
N GLN A 41 5.91 6.20 -7.71
CA GLN A 41 6.92 5.35 -7.07
C GLN A 41 7.87 6.17 -6.17
N GLN A 42 8.19 7.41 -6.55
CA GLN A 42 9.08 8.27 -5.77
C GLN A 42 8.46 8.65 -4.43
N ASP A 43 7.13 8.85 -4.37
CA ASP A 43 6.42 9.10 -3.11
C ASP A 43 6.47 7.87 -2.19
N LEU A 44 6.26 6.68 -2.74
CA LEU A 44 6.39 5.42 -1.99
C LEU A 44 7.80 5.24 -1.44
N GLN A 45 8.83 5.52 -2.24
CA GLN A 45 10.23 5.45 -1.80
C GLN A 45 10.53 6.45 -0.69
N ARG A 46 9.98 7.67 -0.78
CA ARG A 46 10.12 8.70 0.23
C ARG A 46 9.53 8.26 1.56
N TRP A 47 8.30 7.73 1.56
CA TRP A 47 7.65 7.26 2.78
C TRP A 47 8.31 6.02 3.36
N HIS A 48 8.79 5.10 2.53
CA HIS A 48 9.61 3.98 2.97
C HIS A 48 10.90 4.44 3.66
N ALA A 49 11.65 5.36 3.03
CA ALA A 49 12.91 5.86 3.59
C ALA A 49 12.73 6.64 4.90
N ALA A 50 11.58 7.30 5.07
CA ALA A 50 11.23 8.05 6.26
C ALA A 50 10.46 7.24 7.32
N ASP A 51 10.25 5.93 7.10
CA ASP A 51 9.41 5.06 7.95
C ASP A 51 8.03 5.68 8.26
N THR A 52 7.47 6.39 7.27
CA THR A 52 6.21 7.14 7.42
C THR A 52 5.04 6.17 7.49
N PRO A 53 4.18 6.26 8.52
CA PRO A 53 2.94 5.52 8.56
C PRO A 53 2.01 6.01 7.45
N VAL A 54 1.39 5.09 6.72
CA VAL A 54 0.49 5.39 5.60
C VAL A 54 -0.83 4.66 5.75
N THR A 55 -1.86 5.21 5.13
CA THR A 55 -3.11 4.51 4.84
C THR A 55 -3.15 4.14 3.37
N VAL A 56 -3.49 2.89 3.07
CA VAL A 56 -3.72 2.36 1.72
C VAL A 56 -5.20 2.05 1.54
N HIS A 57 -5.79 2.63 0.50
CA HIS A 57 -7.11 2.26 -0.01
C HIS A 57 -6.92 1.33 -1.21
N TYR A 58 -7.41 0.10 -1.10
CA TYR A 58 -7.13 -0.94 -2.07
C TYR A 58 -8.34 -1.79 -2.43
N GLN A 59 -8.24 -2.46 -3.57
CA GLN A 59 -9.15 -3.50 -4.02
C GLN A 59 -8.39 -4.83 -4.07
N GLY A 60 -8.91 -5.88 -3.45
CA GLY A 60 -8.27 -7.20 -3.42
C GLY A 60 -9.26 -8.28 -3.01
N GLU A 61 -8.89 -9.53 -3.21
CA GLU A 61 -9.72 -10.64 -2.75
C GLU A 61 -9.72 -10.70 -1.22
N PRO A 62 -10.88 -10.94 -0.60
CA PRO A 62 -10.94 -11.28 0.82
C PRO A 62 -10.02 -12.48 1.10
N ASN A 63 -9.17 -12.38 2.13
CA ASN A 63 -8.22 -13.42 2.57
C ASN A 63 -6.94 -13.58 1.74
N LEU A 64 -6.71 -12.78 0.69
CA LEU A 64 -5.39 -12.69 0.07
C LEU A 64 -4.60 -11.53 0.70
N ALA A 65 -3.33 -11.79 1.03
CA ALA A 65 -2.40 -10.76 1.49
C ALA A 65 -1.90 -9.88 0.32
N SER A 66 -2.78 -9.55 -0.62
CA SER A 66 -2.45 -8.75 -1.80
C SER A 66 -3.62 -7.98 -2.38
N GLY A 67 -3.33 -6.86 -3.06
CA GLY A 67 -4.35 -6.07 -3.76
C GLY A 67 -3.79 -4.97 -4.66
N ILE A 68 -4.69 -4.24 -5.30
CA ILE A 68 -4.40 -3.05 -6.10
C ILE A 68 -4.68 -1.83 -5.23
N ALA A 69 -3.65 -1.05 -4.92
CA ALA A 69 -3.75 0.17 -4.15
C ALA A 69 -4.12 1.35 -5.06
N HIS A 70 -5.26 1.97 -4.80
CA HIS A 70 -5.78 3.08 -5.61
C HIS A 70 -5.40 4.44 -5.03
N GLU A 71 -5.35 4.54 -3.71
CA GLU A 71 -4.96 5.77 -3.00
C GLU A 71 -4.07 5.40 -1.83
N ILE A 72 -3.00 6.17 -1.64
CA ILE A 72 -2.13 6.05 -0.46
C ILE A 72 -1.89 7.45 0.06
N GLU A 73 -2.08 7.61 1.37
CA GLU A 73 -1.94 8.88 2.08
C GLU A 73 -1.04 8.68 3.30
N PRO A 74 -0.10 9.60 3.58
CA PRO A 74 0.63 9.60 4.84
C PRO A 74 -0.32 9.94 5.99
N LEU A 75 -0.09 9.33 7.15
CA LEU A 75 -0.78 9.65 8.40
C LEU A 75 -0.16 10.85 9.11
#